data_AF-A0A947FL12-F1
#
_entry.id   AF-A0A947FL12-F1
#
_cell.length_a   1.000
_cell.length_b   1.000
_cell.length_c   1.000
_cell.angle_alpha   90.00
_cell.angle_beta   90.00
_cell.angle_gamma   90.00
#
_symmetry.space_group_name_H-M   'P 1'
#
loop_
_entity.id
_entity.type
_entity.pdbx_description
1 polymer ?
#
loop_
_entity_poly.entity_id
_entity_poly.type
_entity_poly.pdbx_seq_one_letter_code
_entity_poly.pdbx_strand_id
1 'polypeptide(L)'
;MGPHEKEMSGAEAKTTNNRMEMTAAIRGLSALIEPCEVAIYTDSKYLIDGITKWVHGWKKRGWVNASKKPVMNADLWHDLIELTARHNVEWHWVKGHSGHPENDRVDSLASDAAEAIAAGGT
;
A
#
# COMPACT_ATOMS: atom_id res chain seq x y z
N MET A 1 5.48 15.75 12.70
CA MET A 1 4.01 15.65 12.65
C MET A 1 3.42 17.01 12.34
N GLY A 2 2.55 17.10 11.33
CA GLY A 2 1.87 18.35 10.95
C GLY A 2 0.62 18.61 11.80
N PRO A 3 -0.06 19.76 11.61
CA PRO A 3 -1.25 20.15 12.39
C PRO A 3 -2.52 19.33 12.09
N HIS A 4 -2.48 18.45 11.09
CA HIS A 4 -3.60 17.60 10.70
C HIS A 4 -3.15 16.14 10.61
N GLU A 5 -3.83 15.27 11.35
CA GLU A 5 -3.65 13.82 11.34
C GLU A 5 -4.96 13.19 10.90
N LYS A 6 -4.89 12.25 9.96
CA LYS A 6 -6.05 11.46 9.52
C LYS A 6 -5.64 10.00 9.46
N GLU A 7 -6.19 9.23 10.39
CA GLU A 7 -5.98 7.79 10.47
C GLU A 7 -7.10 7.05 9.70
N MET A 8 -6.74 6.02 8.92
CA MET A 8 -7.69 5.21 8.16
C MET A 8 -7.28 3.74 8.24
N SER A 9 -8.19 2.87 8.66
CA SER A 9 -8.02 1.42 8.68
C SER A 9 -9.10 0.71 7.86
N GLY A 10 -8.85 -0.53 7.43
CA GLY A 10 -9.82 -1.33 6.70
C GLY A 10 -9.31 -2.74 6.45
N ALA A 11 -10.24 -3.69 6.31
CA ALA A 11 -9.97 -5.09 6.04
C ALA A 11 -10.96 -5.63 4.99
N GLU A 12 -10.59 -6.70 4.29
CA GLU A 12 -11.45 -7.34 3.28
C GLU A 12 -11.40 -8.86 3.43
N ALA A 13 -12.57 -9.52 3.42
CA ALA A 13 -12.73 -10.92 3.81
C ALA A 13 -11.97 -11.94 2.92
N LYS A 14 -11.60 -11.58 1.69
CA LYS A 14 -10.81 -12.42 0.77
C LYS A 14 -9.66 -11.62 0.16
N THR A 15 -8.67 -11.32 0.99
CA THR A 15 -7.52 -10.52 0.59
C THR A 15 -6.20 -11.21 0.95
N THR A 16 -5.09 -10.60 0.56
CA THR A 16 -3.74 -11.01 0.97
C THR A 16 -3.06 -9.83 1.61
N ASN A 17 -1.99 -10.08 2.38
CA ASN A 17 -1.21 -9.01 3.03
C ASN A 17 -0.78 -7.94 2.01
N ASN A 18 -0.13 -8.36 0.92
CA ASN A 18 0.32 -7.45 -0.15
C ASN A 18 -0.82 -6.61 -0.74
N ARG A 19 -2.00 -7.22 -0.92
CA ARG A 19 -3.14 -6.52 -1.51
C ARG A 19 -3.71 -5.47 -0.55
N MET A 20 -3.70 -5.76 0.76
CA MET A 20 -4.08 -4.79 1.79
C MET A 20 -3.08 -3.66 1.95
N GLU A 21 -1.78 -3.96 1.95
CA GLU A 21 -0.71 -2.95 1.99
C GLU A 21 -0.82 -1.99 0.80
N MET A 22 -1.04 -2.52 -0.41
CA MET A 22 -1.29 -1.70 -1.60
C MET A 22 -2.56 -0.85 -1.47
N THR A 23 -3.64 -1.45 -0.97
CA THR A 23 -4.91 -0.74 -0.77
C THR A 23 -4.75 0.39 0.24
N ALA A 24 -4.00 0.19 1.32
CA ALA A 24 -3.70 1.22 2.31
C ALA A 24 -2.96 2.41 1.67
N ALA A 25 -1.90 2.14 0.89
CA ALA A 25 -1.17 3.19 0.16
C ALA A 25 -2.07 3.94 -0.84
N ILE A 26 -2.89 3.22 -1.61
CA ILE A 26 -3.84 3.80 -2.58
C ILE A 26 -4.85 4.71 -1.87
N ARG A 27 -5.45 4.25 -0.76
CA ARG A 27 -6.44 5.04 0.00
C ARG A 27 -5.81 6.27 0.64
N GLY A 28 -4.58 6.13 1.17
CA GLY A 28 -3.81 7.25 1.72
C GLY A 28 -3.59 8.35 0.67
N LEU A 29 -3.10 7.97 -0.51
CA LEU A 29 -2.87 8.91 -1.61
C LEU A 29 -4.19 9.48 -2.17
N SER A 30 -5.21 8.64 -2.36
CA SER A 30 -6.52 9.07 -2.89
C SER A 30 -7.27 10.05 -1.99
N ALA A 31 -6.96 10.07 -0.69
CA ALA A 31 -7.56 11.00 0.26
C ALA A 31 -7.04 12.45 0.09
N LEU A 32 -5.94 12.64 -0.65
CA LEU A 32 -5.37 13.94 -0.94
C LEU A 32 -6.14 14.59 -2.11
N ILE A 33 -6.70 15.78 -1.86
CA ILE A 33 -7.58 16.46 -2.82
C ILE A 33 -6.82 17.22 -3.92
N GLU A 34 -5.52 17.47 -3.72
CA GLU A 34 -4.66 18.20 -4.64
C GLU A 34 -3.27 17.53 -4.74
N PRO A 35 -2.45 17.85 -5.77
CA PRO A 35 -1.06 17.39 -5.85
C PRO A 35 -0.27 17.81 -4.60
N CYS A 36 0.44 16.85 -3.99
CA CYS A 36 1.17 17.05 -2.75
C CYS A 36 2.54 16.40 -2.83
N GLU A 37 3.46 16.85 -1.98
CA GLU A 37 4.65 16.10 -1.60
C GLU A 37 4.28 15.11 -0.50
N VAL A 38 4.55 13.82 -0.71
CA VAL A 38 4.10 12.74 0.17
C VAL A 38 5.27 11.81 0.47
N ALA A 39 5.58 11.64 1.75
CA ALA A 39 6.50 10.60 2.20
C ALA A 39 5.68 9.37 2.63
N ILE A 40 5.85 8.24 1.95
CA ILE A 40 5.22 6.97 2.33
C ILE A 40 6.25 6.09 3.03
N TYR A 41 5.94 5.70 4.26
CA TYR A 41 6.70 4.74 5.05
C TYR A 41 5.99 3.39 5.02
N THR A 42 6.68 2.34 4.58
CA THR A 42 6.13 0.98 4.55
C THR A 42 7.24 -0.03 4.77
N ASP A 43 6.95 -1.12 5.47
CA ASP A 43 7.82 -2.28 5.57
C ASP A 43 7.61 -3.32 4.47
N SER A 44 6.60 -3.10 3.62
CA SER A 44 6.31 -3.93 2.47
C SER A 44 7.41 -3.85 1.41
N LYS A 45 8.28 -4.87 1.41
CA LYS A 45 9.23 -5.06 0.31
C LYS A 45 8.52 -5.24 -1.03
N TYR A 46 7.34 -5.84 -1.04
CA TYR A 46 6.57 -6.03 -2.27
C TYR A 46 6.21 -4.69 -2.90
N LEU A 47 5.77 -3.73 -2.09
CA LEU A 47 5.36 -2.41 -2.53
C LEU A 47 6.58 -1.56 -2.94
N ILE A 48 7.64 -1.56 -2.13
CA ILE A 48 8.89 -0.86 -2.43
C ILE A 48 9.57 -1.40 -3.69
N ASP A 49 9.81 -2.70 -3.79
CA ASP A 49 10.47 -3.28 -4.96
C ASP A 49 9.57 -3.19 -6.20
N GLY A 50 8.26 -3.30 -6.03
CA GLY A 50 7.31 -3.15 -7.11
C GLY A 50 7.38 -1.75 -7.74
N ILE A 51 7.24 -0.69 -6.93
CA ILE A 51 7.24 0.68 -7.44
C ILE A 51 8.62 1.12 -7.95
N THR A 52 9.70 0.73 -7.27
CA THR A 52 11.06 1.20 -7.60
C THR A 52 11.79 0.36 -8.65
N LYS A 53 11.49 -0.94 -8.79
CA LYS A 53 12.24 -1.86 -9.67
C LYS A 53 11.39 -2.51 -10.74
N TRP A 54 10.18 -2.95 -10.43
CA TRP A 54 9.44 -3.86 -11.32
C TRP A 54 8.47 -3.17 -12.27
N VAL A 55 7.75 -2.15 -11.79
CA VAL A 55 6.68 -1.48 -12.55
C VAL A 55 7.15 -1.00 -13.92
N HIS A 56 8.35 -0.42 -14.01
CA HIS A 56 8.88 0.04 -15.29
C HIS A 56 9.09 -1.11 -16.28
N GLY A 57 9.57 -2.26 -15.80
CA GLY A 57 9.72 -3.47 -16.61
C GLY A 57 8.37 -4.07 -17.02
N TRP A 58 7.39 -4.10 -16.12
CA TRP A 58 6.05 -4.59 -16.42
C TRP A 58 5.34 -3.74 -17.47
N LYS A 59 5.41 -2.41 -17.37
CA LYS A 59 4.85 -1.49 -18.39
C LYS A 59 5.43 -1.78 -19.78
N LYS A 60 6.76 -1.93 -19.87
CA LYS A 60 7.45 -2.26 -21.14
C LYS A 60 7.07 -3.62 -21.71
N ARG A 61 6.70 -4.57 -20.86
CA ARG A 61 6.35 -5.95 -21.26
C ARG A 61 4.85 -6.15 -21.43
N GLY A 62 4.02 -5.12 -21.26
CA GLY A 62 2.56 -5.26 -21.35
C GLY A 62 1.96 -6.04 -20.18
N TRP A 63 2.44 -5.78 -18.96
CA TRP A 63 1.90 -6.37 -17.71
C TRP A 63 2.01 -7.89 -17.59
N VAL A 64 3.09 -8.45 -18.14
CA VAL A 64 3.52 -9.83 -17.88
C VAL A 64 4.82 -9.89 -17.10
N ASN A 65 4.93 -10.87 -16.21
CA ASN A 65 6.12 -11.12 -15.42
C ASN A 65 7.17 -11.94 -16.20
N ALA A 66 8.32 -12.20 -15.57
CA ALA A 66 9.42 -12.97 -16.19
C ALA A 66 9.02 -14.40 -16.60
N SER A 67 8.02 -14.98 -15.94
CA SER A 67 7.45 -16.28 -16.26
C SER A 67 6.34 -16.23 -17.31
N LYS A 68 6.17 -15.10 -18.01
CA LYS A 68 5.12 -14.86 -19.02
C LYS A 68 3.69 -14.98 -18.49
N LYS A 69 3.50 -14.83 -17.18
CA LYS A 69 2.16 -14.79 -16.56
C LYS A 69 1.73 -13.34 -16.33
N PRO A 70 0.42 -13.07 -16.29
CA PRO A 70 -0.09 -11.77 -15.85
C PRO A 70 0.52 -11.36 -14.50
N VAL A 71 0.85 -10.08 -14.36
CA VAL A 71 1.32 -9.52 -13.10
C VAL A 71 0.19 -9.63 -12.06
N MET A 72 0.53 -10.10 -10.85
CA MET A 72 -0.44 -10.16 -9.75
C MET A 72 -0.76 -8.76 -9.25
N ASN A 73 -2.01 -8.54 -8.82
CA ASN A 73 -2.51 -7.25 -8.34
C ASN A 73 -2.33 -6.11 -9.36
N ALA A 74 -2.38 -6.42 -10.66
CA ALA A 74 -2.17 -5.43 -11.71
C ALA A 74 -3.16 -4.27 -11.61
N ASP A 75 -4.42 -4.55 -11.26
CA ASP A 75 -5.48 -3.59 -10.93
C ASP A 75 -4.98 -2.54 -9.92
N LEU A 76 -4.50 -2.97 -8.75
CA LEU A 76 -3.99 -2.03 -7.74
C LEU A 76 -2.71 -1.33 -8.16
N TRP A 77 -1.85 -1.99 -8.93
CA TRP A 77 -0.66 -1.34 -9.45
C TRP A 77 -1.00 -0.20 -10.41
N HIS A 78 -2.02 -0.36 -11.25
CA HIS A 78 -2.50 0.70 -12.13
C HIS A 78 -2.94 1.93 -11.33
N ASP A 79 -3.81 1.73 -10.32
CA ASP A 79 -4.30 2.82 -9.45
C ASP A 79 -3.15 3.51 -8.71
N LEU A 80 -2.24 2.72 -8.12
CA LEU A 80 -1.11 3.25 -7.37
C LEU A 80 -0.20 4.08 -8.28
N ILE A 81 0.08 3.60 -9.50
CA ILE A 81 0.90 4.32 -10.48
C ILE A 81 0.25 5.66 -10.86
N GLU A 82 -1.05 5.69 -11.08
CA GLU A 82 -1.76 6.92 -11.41
C GLU A 82 -1.67 7.94 -10.27
N LEU A 83 -1.90 7.51 -9.03
CA LEU A 83 -1.79 8.36 -7.85
C LEU A 83 -0.36 8.85 -7.63
N THR A 84 0.64 8.00 -7.80
CA THR A 84 2.06 8.40 -7.71
C THR A 84 2.51 9.32 -8.83
N ALA A 85 1.79 9.39 -9.95
CA ALA A 85 2.05 10.37 -11.01
C ALA A 85 1.38 11.72 -10.70
N ARG A 86 0.30 11.72 -9.92
CA ARG A 86 -0.40 12.93 -9.47
C ARG A 86 0.32 13.64 -8.31
N HIS A 87 0.94 12.88 -7.40
CA HIS A 87 1.66 13.40 -6.23
C HIS A 87 3.18 13.23 -6.40
N ASN A 88 3.98 14.06 -5.74
CA ASN A 88 5.42 13.83 -5.64
C ASN A 88 5.68 12.90 -4.45
N VAL A 89 5.76 11.60 -4.73
CA VAL A 89 5.86 10.56 -3.68
C VAL A 89 7.30 10.14 -3.44
N GLU A 90 7.77 10.32 -2.21
CA GLU A 90 9.01 9.74 -1.69
C GLU A 90 8.70 8.44 -0.94
N TRP A 91 9.43 7.37 -1.28
CA TRP A 91 9.21 6.03 -0.73
C TRP A 91 10.30 5.68 0.27
N HIS A 92 9.89 5.42 1.52
CA HIS A 92 10.77 5.03 2.61
C HIS A 92 10.47 3.59 3.02
N TRP A 93 11.43 2.70 2.78
CA TRP A 93 11.36 1.36 3.33
C TRP A 93 11.78 1.39 4.81
N VAL A 94 10.88 0.98 5.68
CA VAL A 94 11.17 0.75 7.10
C VAL A 94 11.29 -0.75 7.36
N LYS A 95 12.10 -1.13 8.33
CA LYS A 95 12.22 -2.54 8.68
C LYS A 95 11.04 -2.93 9.58
N GLY A 96 10.21 -3.87 9.16
CA GLY A 96 9.17 -4.44 10.02
C GLY A 96 9.76 -4.94 11.33
N HIS A 97 9.10 -4.64 12.45
CA HIS A 97 9.51 -4.94 13.83
C HIS A 97 10.81 -4.25 14.31
N SER A 98 11.08 -3.01 13.90
CA SER A 98 12.20 -2.22 14.45
C SER A 98 11.83 -1.29 15.62
N GLY A 99 10.66 -1.46 16.25
CA GLY A 99 10.22 -0.62 17.37
C GLY A 99 9.84 0.80 16.97
N HIS A 100 9.25 0.98 15.78
CA HIS A 100 8.64 2.24 15.38
C HIS A 100 7.21 2.30 15.94
N PRO A 101 6.89 3.20 16.89
CA PRO A 101 5.59 3.23 17.56
C PRO A 101 4.40 3.39 16.60
N GLU A 102 4.61 4.03 15.45
CA GLU A 102 3.60 4.21 14.41
C GLU A 102 3.28 2.90 13.67
N ASN A 103 4.29 2.05 13.42
CA ASN A 103 4.08 0.73 12.82
C ASN A 103 3.34 -0.20 13.80
N ASP A 104 3.71 -0.19 15.08
CA ASP A 104 3.05 -1.02 16.10
C ASP A 104 1.56 -0.63 16.25
N ARG A 105 1.24 0.68 16.10
CA ARG A 105 -0.15 1.16 16.07
C ARG A 105 -0.91 0.69 14.83
N VAL A 106 -0.30 0.78 13.64
CA VAL A 106 -0.93 0.31 12.40
C VAL A 106 -1.16 -1.21 12.42
N ASP A 107 -0.20 -1.99 12.94
CA ASP A 107 -0.35 -3.45 13.09
C ASP A 107 -1.50 -3.80 14.05
N SER A 108 -1.66 -3.04 15.14
CA SER A 108 -2.76 -3.22 16.08
C SER A 108 -4.11 -2.94 15.40
N LEU A 109 -4.23 -1.83 14.66
CA LEU A 109 -5.46 -1.45 13.96
C LEU A 109 -5.82 -2.43 12.84
N ALA A 110 -4.83 -2.95 12.11
CA ALA A 110 -5.05 -3.95 11.08
C ALA A 110 -5.53 -5.28 11.68
N SER A 111 -4.95 -5.67 12.83
CA SER A 111 -5.35 -6.86 13.58
C SER A 111 -6.78 -6.74 14.14
N ASP A 112 -7.10 -5.60 14.77
CA ASP A 112 -8.43 -5.33 15.32
C ASP A 112 -9.51 -5.32 14.21
N ALA A 113 -9.20 -4.73 13.05
CA ALA A 113 -10.10 -4.72 11.91
C ALA A 113 -10.32 -6.13 11.31
N ALA A 114 -9.28 -6.97 11.29
CA ALA A 114 -9.38 -8.35 10.85
C ALA A 114 -10.21 -9.19 11.84
N GLU A 115 -10.03 -9.00 13.14
CA GLU A 115 -10.83 -9.66 14.19
C GLU A 115 -12.30 -9.23 14.15
N ALA A 116 -12.59 -7.96 13.93
CA ALA A 116 -13.96 -7.46 13.82
C ALA A 116 -14.72 -8.10 12.64
N ILE A 117 -14.04 -8.36 11.51
CA ILE A 117 -14.64 -9.09 10.38
C ILE A 117 -14.84 -10.58 10.72
N ALA A 118 -13.91 -11.20 11.45
CA ALA A 118 -14.04 -12.59 11.87
C ALA A 118 -15.17 -12.80 12.89
N ALA A 119 -15.42 -11.81 13.77
CA ALA A 119 -16.45 -11.85 14.80
C ALA A 119 -17.86 -11.47 14.31
N GLY A 120 -17.98 -10.78 13.17
CA GLY A 120 -19.26 -10.32 12.59
C GLY A 120 -19.93 -11.29 11.61
N GLY A 121 -19.38 -12.50 11.43
CA GLY A 121 -19.95 -13.53 10.55
C GLY A 121 -20.97 -14.43 11.24
N THR A 122 -22.18 -13.92 11.50
CA THR A 122 -23.39 -14.73 11.73
C THR A 122 -24.56 -14.18 10.94
#